data_AF-A0A958Y7D9-F1
#
_entry.id   AF-A0A958Y7D9-F1
#
_cell.length_a   1.000
_cell.length_b   1.000
_cell.length_c   1.000
_cell.angle_alpha   90.00
_cell.angle_beta   90.00
_cell.angle_gamma   90.00
#
_symmetry.space_group_name_H-M   'P 1'
#
loop_
_entity.id
_entity.type
_entity.pdbx_description
1 polymer ?
#
loop_
_entity_poly.entity_id
_entity_poly.type
_entity_poly.pdbx_seq_one_letter_code
_entity_poly.pdbx_strand_id
1 'polypeptide(L)'
;MAIITLTTDFGEKDHFAGAVKGAIYSEFPELKIVDISHSISPFNIMEAAYVIQNAYSSFPKGTIHIIGIDSELSPENKHIAVKLDDHFFICANNGIMSMLCSEIAPERIVEINIHDKIESNFPVLDVF
;
A
#
# COMPACT_ATOMS: atom_id res chain seq x y z
N MET A 1 13.88 12.25 5.27
CA MET A 1 12.55 12.82 4.99
C MET A 1 11.72 11.68 4.43
N ALA A 2 10.67 11.26 5.13
CA ALA A 2 9.87 10.09 4.73
C ALA A 2 8.92 10.47 3.59
N ILE A 3 8.82 9.59 2.60
CA ILE A 3 7.85 9.68 1.49
C ILE A 3 6.89 8.52 1.66
N ILE A 4 5.60 8.79 1.48
CA ILE A 4 4.57 7.77 1.32
C ILE A 4 4.16 7.78 -0.16
N THR A 5 4.11 6.61 -0.78
CA THR A 5 3.49 6.47 -2.10
C THR A 5 2.16 5.75 -2.01
N LEU A 6 1.24 6.08 -2.92
CA LEU A 6 -0.06 5.42 -3.02
C LEU A 6 -0.20 4.74 -4.38
N THR A 7 -0.60 3.48 -4.37
CA THR A 7 -1.07 2.74 -5.56
C THR A 7 -2.41 2.09 -5.25
N THR A 8 -3.46 2.45 -5.97
CA THR A 8 -4.84 2.01 -5.69
C THR A 8 -5.65 1.79 -6.96
N ASP A 9 -6.80 1.14 -6.83
CA ASP A 9 -7.80 0.92 -7.88
C ASP A 9 -9.08 1.77 -7.68
N PHE A 10 -9.01 2.76 -6.79
CA PHE A 10 -10.12 3.68 -6.47
C PHE A 10 -10.63 4.52 -7.66
N GLY A 11 -9.78 4.73 -8.67
CA GLY A 11 -9.97 5.77 -9.67
C GLY A 11 -9.75 7.18 -9.10
N GLU A 12 -9.88 8.16 -9.99
CA GLU A 12 -9.72 9.60 -9.69
C GLU A 12 -11.07 10.33 -9.56
N LYS A 13 -12.18 9.61 -9.76
CA LYS A 13 -13.51 10.23 -9.81
C LYS A 13 -14.09 10.50 -8.43
N ASP A 14 -13.88 9.58 -7.50
CA ASP A 14 -14.47 9.61 -6.17
C ASP A 14 -13.43 10.02 -5.10
N HIS A 15 -13.90 10.15 -3.86
CA HIS A 15 -13.17 10.81 -2.77
C HIS A 15 -12.10 9.96 -2.08
N PHE A 16 -12.01 8.66 -2.36
CA PHE A 16 -11.21 7.70 -1.58
C PHE A 16 -9.74 8.09 -1.44
N ALA A 17 -9.06 8.39 -2.55
CA ALA A 17 -7.65 8.81 -2.53
C ALA A 17 -7.46 10.13 -1.76
N GLY A 18 -8.39 11.07 -1.89
CA GLY A 18 -8.38 12.32 -1.16
C GLY A 18 -8.57 12.13 0.36
N ALA A 19 -9.44 11.20 0.76
CA ALA A 19 -9.66 10.86 2.16
C ALA A 19 -8.40 10.26 2.80
N VAL A 20 -7.75 9.29 2.13
CA VAL A 20 -6.49 8.68 2.60
C VAL A 20 -5.40 9.75 2.79
N LYS A 21 -5.20 10.61 1.79
CA LYS A 21 -4.25 11.72 1.88
C LYS A 21 -4.58 12.66 3.04
N GLY A 22 -5.86 13.01 3.19
CA GLY A 22 -6.34 13.88 4.26
C GLY A 22 -6.07 13.31 5.65
N ALA A 23 -6.30 12.00 5.85
CA ALA A 23 -6.00 11.33 7.11
C ALA A 23 -4.49 11.35 7.41
N ILE A 24 -3.64 10.99 6.44
CA ILE A 24 -2.19 11.04 6.58
C ILE A 24 -1.72 12.46 6.95
N TYR A 25 -2.20 13.49 6.26
CA TYR A 25 -1.83 14.87 6.56
C TYR A 25 -2.37 15.39 7.90
N SER A 26 -3.48 14.84 8.39
CA SER A 26 -4.03 15.21 9.71
C SER A 26 -3.14 14.72 10.85
N GLU A 27 -2.54 13.54 10.70
CA GLU A 27 -1.58 12.98 11.65
C GLU A 27 -0.16 13.54 11.45
N PHE A 28 0.25 13.73 10.19
CA PHE A 28 1.60 14.14 9.81
C PHE A 28 1.59 15.24 8.74
N PRO A 29 1.45 16.52 9.14
CA PRO A 29 1.29 17.64 8.21
C PRO A 29 2.46 17.88 7.24
N GLU A 30 3.66 17.43 7.59
CA GLU A 30 4.89 17.68 6.81
C GLU A 30 5.30 16.50 5.91
N LEU A 31 4.55 15.38 5.92
CA LEU A 31 4.87 14.23 5.07
C LEU A 31 4.71 14.56 3.58
N LYS A 32 5.46 13.87 2.73
CA LYS A 32 5.28 13.94 1.28
C LYS A 32 4.55 12.70 0.80
N ILE A 33 3.39 12.91 0.19
CA ILE A 33 2.64 11.85 -0.48
C ILE A 33 2.86 11.96 -1.99
N VAL A 34 3.17 10.84 -2.65
CA VAL A 34 3.31 10.76 -4.11
C VAL A 34 2.41 9.65 -4.64
N ASP A 35 1.52 9.99 -5.55
CA ASP A 35 0.67 8.98 -6.20
C ASP A 35 1.47 8.31 -7.31
N ILE A 36 1.60 6.99 -7.23
CA ILE A 36 2.13 6.20 -8.34
C ILE A 36 1.02 6.00 -9.37
N SER A 37 -0.15 5.51 -8.93
CA SER A 37 -1.35 5.40 -9.77
C SER A 37 -2.58 5.14 -8.91
N HIS A 38 -3.69 5.82 -9.23
CA HIS A 38 -5.02 5.45 -8.75
C HIS A 38 -5.88 4.80 -9.84
N SER A 39 -5.28 4.50 -11.00
CA SER A 39 -5.97 4.02 -12.20
C SER A 39 -5.70 2.55 -12.50
N ILE A 40 -5.27 1.77 -11.50
CA ILE A 40 -5.17 0.32 -11.64
C ILE A 40 -6.58 -0.24 -11.88
N SER A 41 -6.71 -1.24 -12.77
CA SER A 41 -8.01 -1.90 -12.96
C SER A 41 -8.50 -2.51 -11.62
N PRO A 42 -9.80 -2.41 -11.30
CA PRO A 42 -10.34 -2.93 -10.05
C PRO A 42 -9.89 -4.37 -9.76
N PHE A 43 -9.36 -4.59 -8.56
CA PHE A 43 -8.86 -5.88 -8.05
C PHE A 43 -7.71 -6.51 -8.87
N ASN A 44 -7.06 -5.76 -9.76
CA ASN A 44 -6.02 -6.30 -10.64
C ASN A 44 -4.63 -6.28 -9.99
N ILE A 45 -4.35 -7.35 -9.23
CA ILE A 45 -3.11 -7.53 -8.49
C ILE A 45 -1.87 -7.57 -9.41
N MET A 46 -1.99 -8.16 -10.60
CA MET A 46 -0.87 -8.27 -11.55
C MET A 46 -0.50 -6.92 -12.15
N GLU A 47 -1.50 -6.12 -12.53
CA GLU A 47 -1.27 -4.77 -13.03
C GLU A 47 -0.65 -3.87 -11.96
N ALA A 48 -1.17 -3.92 -10.73
CA ALA A 48 -0.59 -3.21 -9.60
C ALA A 48 0.87 -3.60 -9.38
N ALA A 49 1.17 -4.90 -9.32
CA ALA A 49 2.53 -5.40 -9.14
C ALA A 49 3.48 -4.90 -10.23
N TYR A 50 3.07 -4.94 -11.49
CA TYR A 50 3.86 -4.42 -12.61
C TYR A 50 4.14 -2.93 -12.45
N VAL A 51 3.12 -2.12 -12.13
CA VAL A 51 3.27 -0.68 -11.95
C VAL A 51 4.21 -0.36 -10.79
N ILE A 52 4.03 -1.00 -9.64
CA ILE A 52 4.84 -0.76 -8.45
C ILE A 52 6.30 -1.20 -8.68
N GLN A 53 6.51 -2.39 -9.26
CA GLN A 53 7.84 -2.93 -9.54
C GLN A 53 8.70 -1.97 -10.37
N ASN A 54 8.08 -1.26 -11.32
CA ASN A 54 8.76 -0.30 -12.19
C ASN A 54 8.90 1.11 -11.58
N ALA A 55 8.26 1.38 -10.44
CA ALA A 55 8.26 2.71 -9.82
C ALA A 55 9.05 2.76 -8.51
N TYR A 56 8.92 1.76 -7.63
CA TYR A 56 9.31 1.87 -6.22
C TYR A 56 10.81 2.19 -6.03
N SER A 57 11.67 1.62 -6.87
CA SER A 57 13.13 1.75 -6.80
C SER A 57 13.64 3.13 -7.23
N SER A 58 12.78 3.94 -7.87
CA SER A 58 13.08 5.35 -8.19
C SER A 58 12.93 6.26 -6.96
N PHE A 59 12.31 5.78 -5.88
CA PHE A 59 12.18 6.53 -4.64
C PHE A 59 13.40 6.31 -3.74
N PRO A 60 13.71 7.26 -2.82
CA PRO A 60 14.75 7.06 -1.83
C PRO A 60 14.47 5.85 -0.94
N LYS A 61 15.54 5.19 -0.47
CA LYS A 61 15.45 4.16 0.58
C LYS A 61 14.72 4.72 1.81
N GLY A 62 13.94 3.87 2.47
CA GLY A 62 13.06 4.21 3.59
C GLY A 62 11.69 4.76 3.18
N THR A 63 11.39 4.85 1.88
CA THR A 63 10.03 5.19 1.38
C THR A 63 9.04 4.08 1.75
N ILE A 64 7.84 4.49 2.16
CA ILE A 64 6.71 3.61 2.48
C ILE A 64 5.77 3.60 1.27
N HIS A 65 5.43 2.43 0.75
CA HIS A 65 4.53 2.25 -0.38
C HIS A 65 3.24 1.59 0.11
N ILE A 66 2.14 2.33 0.09
CA ILE A 66 0.81 1.82 0.43
C ILE A 66 0.15 1.32 -0.84
N ILE A 67 -0.29 0.06 -0.81
CA ILE A 67 -0.92 -0.61 -1.95
C ILE A 67 -2.35 -1.00 -1.59
N GLY A 68 -3.30 -0.17 -2.00
CA GLY A 68 -4.73 -0.37 -1.79
C GLY A 68 -5.39 -1.05 -2.98
N ILE A 69 -5.12 -2.35 -3.16
CA ILE A 69 -5.67 -3.17 -4.26
C ILE A 69 -6.22 -4.46 -3.64
N ASP A 70 -7.51 -4.75 -3.87
CA ASP A 70 -8.20 -5.91 -3.26
C ASP A 70 -7.83 -6.01 -1.77
N SER A 71 -8.14 -4.94 -1.06
CA SER A 71 -7.60 -4.64 0.28
C SER A 71 -8.49 -5.12 1.41
N GLU A 72 -9.63 -5.73 1.09
CA GLU A 72 -10.58 -6.25 2.06
C GLU A 72 -9.94 -7.32 2.94
N LEU A 73 -10.15 -7.20 4.26
CA LEU A 73 -9.67 -8.21 5.20
C LEU A 73 -10.49 -9.49 5.06
N SER A 74 -9.82 -10.61 4.81
CA SER A 74 -10.44 -11.94 4.85
C SER A 74 -9.55 -12.96 5.57
N PRO A 75 -10.02 -14.19 5.83
CA PRO A 75 -9.17 -15.28 6.30
C PRO A 75 -7.98 -15.56 5.36
N GLU A 76 -8.19 -15.39 4.06
CA GLU A 76 -7.22 -15.61 2.99
C GLU A 76 -6.38 -14.36 2.68
N ASN A 77 -6.91 -13.17 2.95
CA ASN A 77 -6.29 -11.89 2.63
C ASN A 77 -6.02 -11.08 3.90
N LYS A 78 -4.95 -11.44 4.61
CA LYS A 78 -4.46 -10.71 5.80
C LYS A 78 -3.70 -9.46 5.39
N HIS A 79 -3.69 -8.43 6.23
CA HIS A 79 -2.87 -7.24 5.96
C HIS A 79 -1.47 -7.43 6.50
N ILE A 80 -0.49 -7.01 5.72
CA ILE A 80 0.93 -7.22 6.01
C ILE A 80 1.73 -5.94 5.81
N ALA A 81 2.82 -5.83 6.56
CA ALA A 81 3.89 -4.88 6.31
C ALA A 81 5.17 -5.63 5.95
N VAL A 82 5.83 -5.21 4.87
CA VAL A 82 7.02 -5.86 4.33
C VAL A 82 8.16 -4.86 4.22
N LYS A 83 9.36 -5.27 4.67
CA LYS A 83 10.61 -4.57 4.35
C LYS A 83 11.30 -5.30 3.19
N LEU A 84 11.51 -4.62 2.07
CA LEU A 84 12.12 -5.16 0.86
C LEU A 84 13.01 -4.09 0.23
N ASP A 85 14.28 -4.43 -0.03
CA ASP A 85 15.25 -3.54 -0.68
C ASP A 85 15.36 -2.17 0.04
N ASP A 86 15.38 -2.16 1.38
CA ASP A 86 15.32 -0.95 2.20
C ASP A 86 14.09 -0.03 1.97
N HIS A 87 13.03 -0.53 1.33
CA HIS A 87 11.71 0.10 1.26
C HIS A 87 10.72 -0.62 2.17
N PHE A 88 9.61 0.06 2.50
CA PHE A 88 8.51 -0.52 3.25
C PHE A 88 7.27 -0.59 2.37
N PHE A 89 6.52 -1.68 2.48
CA PHE A 89 5.28 -1.91 1.75
C PHE A 89 4.17 -2.26 2.74
N ILE A 90 3.00 -1.65 2.59
CA ILE A 90 1.81 -1.94 3.38
C ILE A 90 0.70 -2.33 2.41
N CYS A 91 0.19 -3.55 2.53
CA CYS A 91 -0.75 -4.10 1.57
C CYS A 91 -1.54 -5.29 2.10
N ALA A 92 -2.52 -5.72 1.31
CA ALA A 92 -3.17 -7.01 1.46
C ALA A 92 -2.24 -8.16 1.02
N ASN A 93 -2.29 -9.28 1.74
CA ASN A 93 -1.56 -10.51 1.43
C ASN A 93 -2.32 -11.34 0.39
N ASN A 94 -2.56 -10.73 -0.78
CA ASN A 94 -3.27 -11.32 -1.91
C ASN A 94 -2.32 -11.84 -3.00
N GLY A 95 -1.02 -11.95 -2.69
CA GLY A 95 0.02 -12.40 -3.61
C GLY A 95 0.77 -11.28 -4.33
N ILE A 96 0.40 -10.00 -4.12
CA ILE A 96 1.13 -8.87 -4.72
C ILE A 96 2.62 -8.86 -4.37
N MET A 97 2.95 -9.17 -3.11
CA MET A 97 4.34 -9.20 -2.66
C MET A 97 5.12 -10.37 -3.26
N SER A 98 4.47 -11.49 -3.61
CA SER A 98 5.15 -12.59 -4.30
C SER A 98 5.69 -12.17 -5.66
N MET A 99 5.01 -11.23 -6.33
CA MET A 99 5.45 -10.67 -7.62
C MET A 99 6.55 -9.62 -7.44
N LEU A 100 6.46 -8.78 -6.41
CA LEU A 100 7.49 -7.78 -6.10
C LEU A 100 8.80 -8.40 -5.61
N CYS A 101 8.71 -9.50 -4.87
CA CYS A 101 9.85 -10.23 -4.31
C CYS A 101 10.43 -11.30 -5.25
N SER A 102 10.11 -11.27 -6.55
CA SER A 102 10.54 -12.31 -7.51
C SER A 102 12.07 -12.39 -7.64
N GLU A 103 12.77 -11.26 -7.54
CA GLU A 103 14.23 -11.16 -7.68
C GLU A 103 14.94 -10.87 -6.35
N ILE A 104 14.26 -10.22 -5.41
CA ILE A 104 14.82 -9.79 -4.13
C ILE A 104 13.98 -10.40 -3.00
N ALA A 105 14.61 -11.12 -2.09
CA ALA A 105 13.94 -11.65 -0.92
C ALA A 105 13.63 -10.52 0.08
N PRO A 106 12.44 -10.52 0.70
CA PRO A 106 12.11 -9.53 1.72
C PRO A 106 12.96 -9.75 2.97
N GLU A 107 13.42 -8.66 3.55
CA GLU A 107 14.21 -8.66 4.79
C GLU A 107 13.35 -8.99 6.01
N ARG A 108 12.08 -8.57 5.98
CA ARG A 108 11.11 -8.84 7.04
C ARG A 108 9.68 -8.76 6.52
N ILE A 109 8.82 -9.64 7.03
CA ILE A 109 7.38 -9.59 6.82
C ILE A 109 6.72 -9.69 8.20
N VAL A 110 5.72 -8.85 8.46
CA VAL A 110 4.88 -8.92 9.67
C VAL A 110 3.41 -8.80 9.28
N GLU A 111 2.55 -9.50 10.03
CA GLU A 111 1.10 -9.33 9.95
C GLU A 111 0.69 -8.09 10.76
N ILE A 112 -0.23 -7.30 10.21
CA ILE A 112 -0.88 -6.19 10.91
C ILE A 112 -2.05 -6.77 11.69
N ASN A 113 -2.11 -6.53 13.00
CA ASN A 113 -3.05 -7.18 13.93
C ASN A 113 -3.92 -6.18 14.72
N ILE A 114 -4.13 -4.98 14.20
CA ILE A 114 -4.92 -3.94 14.87
C ILE A 114 -6.43 -4.11 14.64
N HIS A 115 -6.85 -5.07 13.81
CA HIS A 115 -8.24 -5.31 13.42
C HIS A 115 -9.17 -5.63 14.58
N ASP A 116 -8.65 -6.18 15.69
CA ASP A 116 -9.44 -6.41 16.90
C ASP A 116 -9.92 -5.11 17.58
N LYS A 117 -9.31 -3.97 17.20
CA LYS A 117 -9.60 -2.64 17.75
C LYS A 117 -10.27 -1.71 16.74
N ILE A 118 -10.28 -2.07 15.46
CA ILE A 118 -10.74 -1.23 14.35
C ILE A 118 -11.62 -2.06 13.43
N GLU A 119 -12.92 -1.76 13.42
CA GLU A 119 -13.85 -2.27 12.43
C GLU A 119 -13.92 -1.27 11.27
N SER A 120 -13.42 -1.66 10.10
CA SER A 120 -13.31 -0.78 8.93
C SER A 120 -13.78 -1.49 7.66
N ASN A 121 -14.56 -0.77 6.85
CA ASN A 121 -14.89 -1.14 5.48
C ASN A 121 -13.97 -0.43 4.46
N PHE A 122 -12.98 0.32 4.94
CA PHE A 122 -12.02 1.04 4.11
C PHE A 122 -10.59 0.87 4.66
N PRO A 123 -9.99 -0.33 4.56
CA PRO A 123 -8.73 -0.64 5.22
C PRO A 123 -7.57 0.27 4.84
N VAL A 124 -7.55 0.78 3.60
CA VAL A 124 -6.50 1.68 3.13
C VAL A 124 -6.49 3.02 3.88
N LEU A 125 -7.62 3.43 4.46
CA LEU A 125 -7.73 4.63 5.28
C LEU A 125 -7.45 4.35 6.75
N ASP A 126 -8.02 3.27 7.28
CA ASP A 126 -8.09 3.03 8.73
C ASP A 126 -7.02 2.07 9.26
N VAL A 127 -6.37 1.30 8.38
CA VAL A 127 -5.42 0.24 8.74
C VAL A 127 -4.05 0.43 8.10
N PHE A 128 -3.98 0.82 6.82
CA PHE A 128 -2.73 0.94 6.07
C PHE A 128 -2.02 2.25 6.37
#